data_AF-A0A3M1D1W4-F1
#
_entry.id   AF-A0A3M1D1W4-F1
#
_cell.length_a   1.000
_cell.length_b   1.000
_cell.length_c   1.000
_cell.angle_alpha   90.00
_cell.angle_beta   90.00
_cell.angle_gamma   90.00
#
_symmetry.space_group_name_H-M   'P 1'
#
loop_
_entity.id
_entity.type
_entity.pdbx_description
1 polymer ?
#
loop_
_entity_poly.entity_id
_entity_poly.type
_entity_poly.pdbx_seq_one_letter_code
_entity_poly.pdbx_strand_id
1 'polypeptide(L)'
;MPPKGYRCVRSAVCKHTQMEVRMKRHRKWQLVIAAVVAMGMAGSAFSFDFSKLENSITEHKLKNGLTILVMENHEAPVVSFVTWANVGSVDDPKGYSGIAHMFEHMAFKGTTTLGTKDYNTEKGLIAKEDSIFMELRHERTKGRLADSTRLHQLEQAYEQAREEAYGEVKPNEYGQIISREGGVGLNAFTAEDQTAFFYSLPSNKVELWMALESERFLHPVLREMYKERDVVAEERRMRVESNPVGRLIEEFLTMAYTAHPYGVPGVGYMSDIQYYSRKEARAFFEKYYGPANLTIAIVGDVNTKDVIKLAEKYWGRIPYRPAPDRIATVEPPQAGERREVIDESSQPVYVCGWHIPEATHPDRPAIDAMMDYLAQGRTSLLYKRLVKEKKIAAQIGGFSGFPGDKYPGMALIFAMPAKGHTNQECETEIFAAVEELKNDTLATAEVEKIRARAKASFINGLKSNQGMAMQLCRYQQIWGDWRQMFHELDRINKVTPADIQRVAKTYLTKNNRTVAMINNTES
;
A
#
# COMPACT_ATOMS: atom_id res chain seq x y z
N MET A 1 -65.18 39.39 -73.72
CA MET A 1 -64.71 39.30 -75.13
C MET A 1 -63.76 38.09 -75.24
N PRO A 2 -63.59 37.46 -76.43
CA PRO A 2 -63.14 36.05 -76.61
C PRO A 2 -61.59 35.87 -76.64
N PRO A 3 -60.99 34.66 -76.84
CA PRO A 3 -61.54 33.30 -77.12
C PRO A 3 -61.14 32.20 -76.09
N LYS A 4 -61.84 31.06 -75.92
CA LYS A 4 -61.76 29.75 -76.67
C LYS A 4 -60.30 29.30 -76.93
N GLY A 5 -59.78 28.11 -76.57
CA GLY A 5 -60.25 26.72 -76.61
C GLY A 5 -59.11 25.88 -77.26
N TYR A 6 -58.69 24.71 -76.76
CA TYR A 6 -59.02 23.36 -77.29
C TYR A 6 -58.30 22.23 -76.49
N ARG A 7 -58.99 21.09 -76.28
CA ARG A 7 -58.61 19.66 -76.53
C ARG A 7 -57.11 19.28 -76.70
N CYS A 8 -56.57 18.08 -76.40
CA CYS A 8 -57.03 16.68 -76.16
C CYS A 8 -55.78 15.80 -75.77
N VAL A 9 -55.77 14.49 -75.39
CA VAL A 9 -56.72 13.51 -74.78
C VAL A 9 -55.96 12.22 -74.37
N ARG A 10 -56.39 11.48 -73.32
CA ARG A 10 -56.01 10.06 -72.96
C ARG A 10 -54.51 9.75 -72.71
N SER A 11 -54.09 8.60 -72.15
CA SER A 11 -54.68 7.65 -71.18
C SER A 11 -53.57 6.77 -70.57
N ALA A 12 -53.87 6.06 -69.48
CA ALA A 12 -52.95 5.14 -68.80
C ALA A 12 -52.31 4.06 -69.68
N VAL A 13 -51.08 3.65 -69.32
CA VAL A 13 -50.67 2.26 -69.02
C VAL A 13 -49.30 2.29 -68.29
N CYS A 14 -48.98 1.21 -67.56
CA CYS A 14 -47.70 0.92 -66.89
C CYS A 14 -47.50 1.39 -65.42
N LYS A 15 -48.42 0.99 -64.53
CA LYS A 15 -48.09 0.70 -63.12
C LYS A 15 -47.78 -0.79 -62.98
N HIS A 16 -46.51 -1.23 -62.97
CA HIS A 16 -46.11 -2.50 -62.31
C HIS A 16 -44.60 -2.66 -62.02
N THR A 17 -43.70 -1.90 -62.64
CA THR A 17 -42.23 -2.13 -62.54
C THR A 17 -41.47 -1.35 -61.46
N GLN A 18 -42.12 -0.50 -60.65
CA GLN A 18 -41.41 0.35 -59.66
C GLN A 18 -41.51 -0.04 -58.17
N MET A 19 -42.42 -0.94 -57.77
CA MET A 19 -42.55 -1.29 -56.33
C MET A 19 -41.53 -2.34 -55.84
N GLU A 20 -41.17 -3.33 -56.64
CA GLU A 20 -40.23 -4.38 -56.21
C GLU A 20 -38.80 -3.88 -55.96
N VAL A 21 -38.32 -2.92 -56.77
CA VAL A 21 -36.98 -2.33 -56.62
C VAL A 21 -36.86 -1.54 -55.32
N ARG A 22 -37.95 -0.89 -54.88
CA ARG A 22 -37.95 -0.07 -53.66
C ARG A 22 -37.95 -0.92 -52.39
N MET A 23 -38.67 -2.04 -52.35
CA MET A 23 -38.67 -2.94 -51.17
C MET A 23 -37.35 -3.70 -51.00
N LYS A 24 -36.72 -4.18 -52.07
CA LYS A 24 -35.40 -4.84 -51.98
C LYS A 24 -34.29 -3.90 -51.48
N ARG A 25 -34.39 -2.59 -51.75
CA ARG A 25 -33.40 -1.59 -51.29
C ARG A 25 -33.55 -1.26 -49.80
N HIS A 26 -34.78 -1.13 -49.29
CA HIS A 26 -35.02 -0.93 -47.85
C HIS A 26 -34.64 -2.17 -47.01
N ARG A 27 -34.94 -3.39 -47.46
CA ARG A 27 -34.60 -4.61 -46.71
C ARG A 27 -33.08 -4.84 -46.61
N LYS A 28 -32.30 -4.45 -47.63
CA LYS A 28 -30.83 -4.44 -47.56
C LYS A 28 -30.29 -3.37 -46.60
N TRP A 29 -30.88 -2.17 -46.57
CA TRP A 29 -30.46 -1.12 -45.62
C TRP A 29 -30.83 -1.46 -44.17
N GLN A 30 -31.98 -2.08 -43.91
CA GLN A 30 -32.35 -2.54 -42.57
C GLN A 30 -31.41 -3.67 -42.07
N LEU A 31 -30.96 -4.57 -42.95
CA LEU A 31 -29.97 -5.60 -42.59
C LEU A 31 -28.57 -5.02 -42.36
N VAL A 32 -28.15 -4.00 -43.13
CA VAL A 32 -26.86 -3.32 -42.88
C VAL A 32 -26.91 -2.47 -41.61
N ILE A 33 -28.01 -1.77 -41.32
CA ILE A 33 -28.17 -1.04 -40.06
C ILE A 33 -28.26 -2.00 -38.88
N ALA A 34 -28.96 -3.14 -39.00
CA ALA A 34 -28.95 -4.18 -37.97
C ALA A 34 -27.55 -4.78 -37.75
N ALA A 35 -26.76 -4.98 -38.81
CA ALA A 35 -25.37 -5.46 -38.70
C ALA A 35 -24.42 -4.40 -38.07
N VAL A 36 -24.60 -3.11 -38.40
CA VAL A 36 -23.81 -2.01 -37.80
C VAL A 36 -24.21 -1.74 -36.35
N VAL A 37 -25.49 -1.88 -35.99
CA VAL A 37 -25.95 -1.80 -34.59
C VAL A 37 -25.56 -3.05 -33.80
N ALA A 38 -25.54 -4.24 -34.41
CA ALA A 38 -25.00 -5.45 -33.78
C ALA A 38 -23.47 -5.36 -33.58
N MET A 39 -22.72 -4.78 -34.53
CA MET A 39 -21.30 -4.44 -34.33
C MET A 39 -21.08 -3.34 -33.30
N GLY A 40 -22.07 -2.47 -33.05
CA GLY A 40 -22.06 -1.48 -31.97
C GLY A 40 -22.44 -2.03 -30.58
N MET A 41 -22.94 -3.27 -30.49
CA MET A 41 -23.28 -3.96 -29.23
C MET A 41 -22.38 -5.15 -28.92
N ALA A 42 -21.53 -5.57 -29.86
CA ALA A 42 -20.33 -6.32 -29.55
C ALA A 42 -19.34 -5.39 -28.83
N GLY A 43 -19.57 -5.15 -27.54
CA GLY A 43 -18.56 -4.65 -26.63
C GLY A 43 -17.43 -5.67 -26.60
N SER A 44 -16.48 -5.55 -27.54
CA SER A 44 -15.26 -6.34 -27.56
C SER A 44 -14.46 -5.94 -26.33
N ALA A 45 -14.71 -6.64 -25.23
CA ALA A 45 -13.82 -6.73 -24.11
C ALA A 45 -12.48 -7.23 -24.67
N PHE A 46 -11.58 -6.29 -24.93
CA PHE A 46 -10.17 -6.60 -25.06
C PHE A 46 -9.76 -7.18 -23.70
N SER A 47 -9.80 -8.50 -23.56
CA SER A 47 -9.08 -9.19 -22.49
C SER A 47 -7.62 -8.83 -22.70
N PHE A 48 -7.01 -8.17 -21.71
CA PHE A 48 -5.60 -7.83 -21.82
C PHE A 48 -4.81 -9.10 -21.55
N ASP A 49 -4.38 -9.74 -22.63
CA ASP A 49 -3.54 -10.92 -22.57
C ASP A 49 -2.15 -10.53 -22.07
N PHE A 50 -1.96 -10.66 -20.76
CA PHE A 50 -0.67 -10.55 -20.10
C PHE A 50 0.05 -11.90 -20.00
N SER A 51 -0.46 -12.99 -20.57
CA SER A 51 0.16 -14.31 -20.46
C SER A 51 1.59 -14.33 -21.00
N LYS A 52 1.96 -13.49 -21.98
CA LYS A 52 3.37 -13.35 -22.39
C LYS A 52 4.26 -12.77 -21.29
N LEU A 53 3.75 -11.82 -20.52
CA LEU A 53 4.46 -11.17 -19.41
C LEU A 53 4.51 -12.10 -18.18
N GLU A 54 3.40 -12.76 -17.86
CA GLU A 54 3.32 -13.80 -16.84
C GLU A 54 4.31 -14.94 -17.11
N ASN A 55 4.32 -15.51 -18.31
CA ASN A 55 5.26 -16.57 -18.72
C ASN A 55 6.72 -16.10 -18.84
N SER A 56 7.00 -14.79 -18.75
CA SER A 56 8.38 -14.27 -18.73
C SER A 56 8.98 -14.24 -17.32
N ILE A 57 8.16 -14.45 -16.27
CA ILE A 57 8.59 -14.47 -14.88
C ILE A 57 8.90 -15.91 -14.46
N THR A 58 10.13 -16.13 -13.98
CA THR A 58 10.54 -17.41 -13.40
C THR A 58 10.44 -17.35 -11.88
N GLU A 59 9.65 -18.26 -11.32
CA GLU A 59 9.61 -18.52 -9.88
C GLU A 59 10.60 -19.63 -9.52
N HIS A 60 11.41 -19.41 -8.49
CA HIS A 60 12.31 -20.40 -7.92
C HIS A 60 12.23 -20.37 -6.39
N LYS A 61 11.97 -21.53 -5.76
CA LYS A 61 11.90 -21.67 -4.31
C LYS A 61 13.12 -22.42 -3.79
N LEU A 62 13.94 -21.74 -2.97
CA LEU A 62 15.10 -22.35 -2.35
C LEU A 62 14.69 -23.40 -1.30
N LYS A 63 15.61 -24.33 -1.00
CA LYS A 63 15.43 -25.38 0.02
C LYS A 63 15.14 -24.84 1.43
N ASN A 64 15.56 -23.61 1.73
CA ASN A 64 15.27 -22.93 3.00
C ASN A 64 13.93 -22.15 3.00
N GLY A 65 13.12 -22.29 1.96
CA GLY A 65 11.76 -21.75 1.86
C GLY A 65 11.64 -20.40 1.15
N LEU A 66 12.74 -19.71 0.87
CA LEU A 66 12.76 -18.41 0.19
C LEU A 66 12.20 -18.51 -1.23
N THR A 67 11.21 -17.67 -1.54
CA THR A 67 10.68 -17.50 -2.90
C THR A 67 11.45 -16.41 -3.62
N ILE A 68 11.90 -16.70 -4.85
CA ILE A 68 12.61 -15.77 -5.72
C ILE A 68 11.88 -15.68 -7.05
N LEU A 69 11.55 -14.47 -7.46
CA LEU A 69 10.85 -14.13 -8.69
C LEU A 69 11.81 -13.36 -9.59
N VAL A 70 12.06 -13.85 -10.79
CA VAL A 70 13.01 -13.25 -11.74
C VAL A 70 12.30 -12.91 -13.05
N MET A 71 12.45 -11.68 -13.52
CA MET A 71 11.98 -11.26 -14.85
C MET A 71 13.12 -10.59 -15.62
N GLU A 72 13.51 -11.20 -16.73
CA GLU A 72 14.57 -10.68 -17.61
C GLU A 72 14.04 -9.48 -18.40
N ASN A 73 14.74 -8.35 -18.32
CA ASN A 73 14.48 -7.14 -19.11
C ASN A 73 15.79 -6.48 -19.54
N HIS A 74 16.22 -6.78 -20.77
CA HIS A 74 17.48 -6.30 -21.35
C HIS A 74 17.40 -4.92 -22.04
N GLU A 75 16.34 -4.13 -21.80
CA GLU A 75 16.20 -2.78 -22.39
C GLU A 75 17.28 -1.79 -21.92
N ALA A 76 17.81 -1.98 -20.71
CA ALA A 76 18.90 -1.19 -20.14
C ALA A 76 19.74 -2.04 -19.16
N PRO A 77 21.06 -1.81 -19.03
CA PRO A 77 21.97 -2.62 -18.19
C PRO A 77 21.84 -2.31 -16.69
N VAL A 78 20.62 -2.39 -16.18
CA VAL A 78 20.22 -2.07 -14.80
C VAL A 78 19.25 -3.12 -14.28
N VAL A 79 19.38 -3.44 -13.00
CA VAL A 79 18.56 -4.43 -12.30
C VAL A 79 18.00 -3.79 -11.06
N SER A 80 16.69 -3.91 -10.86
CA SER A 80 16.01 -3.54 -9.62
C SER A 80 15.77 -4.78 -8.78
N PHE A 81 16.04 -4.65 -7.50
CA PHE A 81 15.90 -5.71 -6.51
C PHE A 81 14.92 -5.25 -5.44
N VAL A 82 14.02 -6.15 -5.02
CA VAL A 82 13.09 -5.93 -3.91
C VAL A 82 13.15 -7.15 -2.99
N THR A 83 13.62 -6.94 -1.76
CA THR A 83 13.52 -7.92 -0.68
C THR A 83 12.30 -7.58 0.15
N TRP A 84 11.32 -8.48 0.21
CA TRP A 84 10.03 -8.25 0.85
C TRP A 84 9.84 -9.23 2.01
N ALA A 85 9.69 -8.71 3.22
CA ALA A 85 9.37 -9.47 4.41
C ALA A 85 7.86 -9.37 4.70
N ASN A 86 7.20 -10.52 4.84
CA ASN A 86 5.78 -10.59 5.18
C ASN A 86 5.57 -10.39 6.70
N VAL A 87 5.93 -9.19 7.15
CA VAL A 87 5.85 -8.73 8.54
C VAL A 87 5.75 -7.20 8.56
N GLY A 88 4.80 -6.66 9.30
CA GLY A 88 4.66 -5.22 9.50
C GLY A 88 4.33 -4.87 10.95
N SER A 89 3.85 -3.66 11.22
CA SER A 89 3.51 -3.24 12.59
C SER A 89 2.34 -4.02 13.20
N VAL A 90 1.48 -4.68 12.40
CA VAL A 90 0.45 -5.58 12.96
C VAL A 90 1.04 -6.76 13.72
N ASP A 91 2.25 -7.16 13.36
CA ASP A 91 2.97 -8.29 13.92
C ASP A 91 3.80 -7.90 15.18
N ASP A 92 3.77 -6.62 15.58
CA ASP A 92 4.48 -6.09 16.75
C ASP A 92 4.01 -6.77 18.05
N PRO A 93 4.93 -7.18 18.94
CA PRO A 93 4.56 -7.73 20.24
C PRO A 93 3.93 -6.65 21.14
N LYS A 94 2.87 -7.02 21.88
CA LYS A 94 2.20 -6.11 22.82
C LYS A 94 3.18 -5.53 23.86
N GLY A 95 3.15 -4.21 24.01
CA GLY A 95 4.07 -3.44 24.88
C GLY A 95 5.44 -3.14 24.26
N TYR A 96 5.60 -3.47 22.97
CA TYR A 96 6.78 -3.23 22.16
C TYR A 96 6.39 -2.77 20.74
N SER A 97 5.36 -1.93 20.64
CA SER A 97 4.92 -1.34 19.36
C SER A 97 6.01 -0.46 18.73
N GLY A 98 6.02 -0.40 17.40
CA GLY A 98 7.05 0.27 16.59
C GLY A 98 8.29 -0.58 16.34
N ILE A 99 8.31 -1.86 16.72
CA ILE A 99 9.52 -2.70 16.60
C ILE A 99 9.75 -3.19 15.16
N ALA A 100 8.69 -3.37 14.37
CA ALA A 100 8.80 -3.56 12.92
C ALA A 100 9.52 -2.38 12.25
N HIS A 101 9.08 -1.15 12.55
CA HIS A 101 9.67 0.08 12.02
C HIS A 101 11.11 0.29 12.52
N MET A 102 11.38 0.01 13.80
CA MET A 102 12.75 -0.03 14.32
C MET A 102 13.64 -1.00 13.54
N PHE A 103 13.12 -2.17 13.13
CA PHE A 103 13.93 -3.10 12.34
C PHE A 103 14.30 -2.53 10.96
N GLU A 104 13.47 -1.69 10.34
CA GLU A 104 13.81 -0.98 9.10
C GLU A 104 15.09 -0.16 9.25
N HIS A 105 15.17 0.67 10.30
CA HIS A 105 16.36 1.43 10.67
C HIS A 105 17.55 0.51 10.92
N MET A 106 17.34 -0.57 11.69
CA MET A 106 18.42 -1.48 12.04
C MET A 106 19.00 -2.25 10.85
N ALA A 107 18.17 -2.53 9.84
CA ALA A 107 18.57 -3.38 8.72
C ALA A 107 19.75 -2.79 7.92
N PHE A 108 19.98 -1.46 7.97
CA PHE A 108 21.12 -0.81 7.29
C PHE A 108 22.34 -0.57 8.19
N LYS A 109 22.24 -0.86 9.50
CA LYS A 109 23.36 -0.71 10.44
C LYS A 109 24.44 -1.76 10.28
N GLY A 110 24.17 -2.83 9.53
CA GLY A 110 25.17 -3.74 8.99
C GLY A 110 25.25 -5.10 9.71
N THR A 111 26.41 -5.73 9.58
CA THR A 111 26.62 -7.15 9.90
C THR A 111 27.88 -7.34 10.76
N THR A 112 28.25 -8.59 11.04
CA THR A 112 29.51 -8.93 11.72
C THR A 112 30.77 -8.57 10.90
N THR A 113 30.62 -8.23 9.61
CA THR A 113 31.72 -7.93 8.68
C THR A 113 31.64 -6.54 8.03
N LEU A 114 30.50 -5.85 8.15
CA LEU A 114 30.23 -4.53 7.57
C LEU A 114 29.60 -3.60 8.62
N GLY A 115 30.01 -2.33 8.64
CA GLY A 115 29.55 -1.30 9.58
C GLY A 115 30.40 -1.15 10.84
N THR A 116 31.57 -1.80 10.91
CA THR A 116 32.40 -1.90 12.13
C THR A 116 33.90 -1.87 11.85
N LYS A 117 34.69 -1.42 12.84
CA LYS A 117 36.15 -1.39 12.85
C LYS A 117 36.72 -2.71 13.37
N ASP A 118 36.34 -3.14 14.56
CA ASP A 118 36.50 -4.52 15.04
C ASP A 118 35.22 -5.04 15.73
N TYR A 119 34.59 -6.04 15.11
CA TYR A 119 33.38 -6.67 15.66
C TYR A 119 33.60 -7.37 17.01
N ASN A 120 34.81 -7.87 17.30
CA ASN A 120 35.05 -8.57 18.57
C ASN A 120 35.02 -7.61 19.76
N THR A 121 35.69 -6.46 19.61
CA THR A 121 35.63 -5.34 20.57
C THR A 121 34.21 -4.77 20.64
N GLU A 122 33.60 -4.46 19.48
CA GLU A 122 32.23 -3.93 19.39
C GLU A 122 31.22 -4.82 20.13
N LYS A 123 31.28 -6.15 19.96
CA LYS A 123 30.38 -7.11 20.59
C LYS A 123 30.43 -7.05 22.13
N GLY A 124 31.60 -6.79 22.71
CA GLY A 124 31.75 -6.59 24.15
C GLY A 124 31.10 -5.29 24.63
N LEU A 125 31.26 -4.21 23.86
CA LEU A 125 30.67 -2.89 24.15
C LEU A 125 29.15 -2.92 24.02
N ILE A 126 28.61 -3.57 22.97
CA ILE A 126 27.18 -3.85 22.78
C ILE A 126 26.58 -4.60 23.99
N ALA A 127 27.29 -5.60 24.53
CA ALA A 127 26.82 -6.33 25.71
C ALA A 127 26.84 -5.49 26.99
N LYS A 128 27.83 -4.61 27.16
CA LYS A 128 27.90 -3.62 28.27
C LYS A 128 26.74 -2.64 28.18
N GLU A 129 26.51 -2.07 26.99
CA GLU A 129 25.42 -1.15 26.67
C GLU A 129 24.04 -1.78 26.97
N ASP A 130 23.80 -3.02 26.52
CA ASP A 130 22.57 -3.76 26.81
C ASP A 130 22.38 -4.01 28.31
N SER A 131 23.43 -4.39 29.04
CA SER A 131 23.34 -4.63 30.49
C SER A 131 22.94 -3.36 31.25
N ILE A 132 23.59 -2.24 30.96
CA ILE A 132 23.30 -0.95 31.61
C ILE A 132 21.90 -0.46 31.22
N PHE A 133 21.47 -0.64 29.96
CA PHE A 133 20.10 -0.31 29.56
C PHE A 133 19.07 -1.12 30.35
N MET A 134 19.30 -2.42 30.56
CA MET A 134 18.36 -3.27 31.32
C MET A 134 18.28 -2.87 32.80
N GLU A 135 19.39 -2.45 33.42
CA GLU A 135 19.36 -1.86 34.77
C GLU A 135 18.61 -0.53 34.80
N LEU A 136 18.87 0.37 33.84
CA LEU A 136 18.19 1.67 33.73
C LEU A 136 16.68 1.50 33.50
N ARG A 137 16.29 0.56 32.62
CA ARG A 137 14.89 0.17 32.37
C ARG A 137 14.25 -0.37 33.65
N HIS A 138 14.92 -1.25 34.39
CA HIS A 138 14.39 -1.79 35.64
C HIS A 138 14.19 -0.69 36.69
N GLU A 139 15.17 0.20 36.89
CA GLU A 139 15.05 1.31 37.84
C GLU A 139 13.89 2.24 37.46
N ARG A 140 13.78 2.64 36.18
CA ARG A 140 12.67 3.45 35.67
C ARG A 140 11.30 2.79 35.90
N THR A 141 11.18 1.45 35.77
CA THR A 141 9.90 0.76 36.01
C THR A 141 9.41 0.79 37.46
N LYS A 142 10.24 1.17 38.44
CA LYS A 142 9.81 1.41 39.82
C LYS A 142 8.97 2.69 39.97
N GLY A 143 8.95 3.56 38.96
CA GLY A 143 8.19 4.82 38.96
C GLY A 143 8.55 5.69 40.16
N ARG A 144 7.55 6.04 40.98
CA ARG A 144 7.74 6.83 42.22
C ARG A 144 8.62 6.18 43.30
N LEU A 145 9.00 4.90 43.13
CA LEU A 145 9.88 4.15 44.02
C LEU A 145 11.31 3.99 43.48
N ALA A 146 11.62 4.63 42.33
CA ALA A 146 12.97 4.63 41.77
C ALA A 146 13.92 5.49 42.61
N ASP A 147 15.17 5.04 42.75
CA ASP A 147 16.23 5.84 43.37
C ASP A 147 16.77 6.84 42.33
N SER A 148 16.47 8.13 42.54
CA SER A 148 16.92 9.23 41.67
C SER A 148 18.45 9.33 41.52
N THR A 149 19.22 8.95 42.55
CA THR A 149 20.68 8.92 42.48
C THR A 149 21.14 7.75 41.63
N ARG A 150 20.54 6.57 41.80
CA ARG A 150 20.83 5.39 40.95
C ARG A 150 20.45 5.63 39.49
N LEU A 151 19.29 6.27 39.24
CA LEU A 151 18.86 6.67 37.89
C LEU A 151 19.92 7.56 37.22
N HIS A 152 20.34 8.64 37.87
CA HIS A 152 21.32 9.56 37.29
C HIS A 152 22.67 8.88 36.99
N GLN A 153 23.14 8.00 37.89
CA GLN A 153 24.34 7.19 37.65
C GLN A 153 24.19 6.25 36.45
N LEU A 154 23.04 5.58 36.32
CA LEU A 154 22.75 4.67 35.21
C LEU A 154 22.61 5.41 33.88
N GLU A 155 22.05 6.62 33.88
CA GLU A 155 21.94 7.46 32.68
C GLU A 155 23.32 7.94 32.18
N GLN A 156 24.20 8.38 33.08
CA GLN A 156 25.58 8.72 32.72
C GLN A 156 26.36 7.50 32.21
N ALA A 157 26.26 6.36 32.90
CA ALA A 157 26.94 5.12 32.50
C ALA A 157 26.42 4.58 31.16
N TYR A 158 25.12 4.74 30.89
CA TYR A 158 24.48 4.36 29.64
C TYR A 158 24.97 5.21 28.47
N GLU A 159 25.00 6.54 28.62
CA GLU A 159 25.48 7.44 27.56
C GLU A 159 26.97 7.21 27.26
N GLN A 160 27.78 6.98 28.31
CA GLN A 160 29.18 6.58 28.12
C GLN A 160 29.30 5.25 27.35
N ALA A 161 28.50 4.23 27.70
CA ALA A 161 28.55 2.94 27.00
C ALA A 161 28.09 3.03 25.54
N ARG A 162 27.13 3.91 25.22
CA ARG A 162 26.69 4.21 23.85
C ARG A 162 27.80 4.84 23.03
N GLU A 163 28.49 5.85 23.56
CA GLU A 163 29.59 6.53 22.85
C GLU A 163 30.83 5.63 22.70
N GLU A 164 31.14 4.81 23.71
CA GLU A 164 32.17 3.75 23.58
C GLU A 164 31.81 2.78 22.45
N ALA A 165 30.59 2.24 22.42
CA ALA A 165 30.14 1.32 21.36
C ALA A 165 30.12 2.00 19.98
N TYR A 166 29.68 3.26 19.90
CA TYR A 166 29.71 4.06 18.67
C TYR A 166 31.16 4.32 18.18
N GLY A 167 32.13 4.29 19.08
CA GLY A 167 33.56 4.34 18.77
C GLY A 167 34.03 3.26 17.80
N GLU A 168 33.42 2.07 17.79
CA GLU A 168 33.76 0.97 16.87
C GLU A 168 32.97 1.00 15.55
N VAL A 169 31.98 1.88 15.42
CA VAL A 169 31.09 1.94 14.25
C VAL A 169 31.79 2.56 13.03
N LYS A 170 31.42 2.10 11.84
CA LYS A 170 31.65 2.79 10.56
C LYS A 170 30.31 3.27 9.98
N PRO A 171 29.93 4.53 10.23
CA PRO A 171 28.61 5.02 9.85
C PRO A 171 28.37 4.94 8.34
N ASN A 172 27.20 4.41 7.96
CA ASN A 172 26.70 4.34 6.58
C ASN A 172 27.57 3.53 5.59
N GLU A 173 28.48 2.65 6.04
CA GLU A 173 29.37 1.85 5.16
C GLU A 173 28.56 1.07 4.09
N TYR A 174 27.39 0.53 4.45
CA TYR A 174 26.49 -0.18 3.51
C TYR A 174 26.04 0.71 2.34
N GLY A 175 25.50 1.89 2.65
CA GLY A 175 25.03 2.86 1.65
C GLY A 175 26.16 3.48 0.83
N GLN A 176 27.34 3.65 1.43
CA GLN A 176 28.55 4.11 0.73
C GLN A 176 29.05 3.08 -0.30
N ILE A 177 29.04 1.79 0.05
CA ILE A 177 29.38 0.72 -0.90
C ILE A 177 28.39 0.77 -2.09
N ILE A 178 27.09 0.75 -1.82
CA ILE A 178 26.06 0.76 -2.89
C ILE A 178 26.22 2.00 -3.79
N SER A 179 26.41 3.18 -3.20
CA SER A 179 26.58 4.43 -3.95
C SER A 179 27.84 4.43 -4.83
N ARG A 180 28.98 3.93 -4.31
CA ARG A 180 30.25 3.84 -5.05
C ARG A 180 30.14 2.89 -6.25
N GLU A 181 29.35 1.84 -6.12
CA GLU A 181 29.18 0.82 -7.15
C GLU A 181 28.05 1.16 -8.15
N GLY A 182 27.54 2.40 -8.12
CA GLY A 182 26.55 2.94 -9.06
C GLY A 182 25.09 2.65 -8.69
N GLY A 183 24.82 2.28 -7.44
CA GLY A 183 23.47 1.99 -6.96
C GLY A 183 22.61 3.23 -6.80
N VAL A 184 21.33 3.10 -7.13
CA VAL A 184 20.33 4.18 -7.07
C VAL A 184 19.07 3.72 -6.35
N GLY A 185 18.42 4.64 -5.64
CA GLY A 185 17.15 4.39 -4.96
C GLY A 185 17.24 3.46 -3.75
N LEU A 186 18.40 3.38 -3.07
CA LEU A 186 18.53 2.67 -1.79
C LEU A 186 17.58 3.22 -0.76
N ASN A 187 16.56 2.42 -0.44
CA ASN A 187 15.53 2.78 0.49
C ASN A 187 14.85 1.55 1.09
N ALA A 188 13.99 1.80 2.07
CA ALA A 188 13.06 0.83 2.63
C ALA A 188 11.70 1.49 2.92
N PHE A 189 10.76 0.69 3.40
CA PHE A 189 9.66 1.13 4.25
C PHE A 189 9.14 -0.05 5.06
N THR A 190 8.63 0.24 6.25
CA THR A 190 7.67 -0.57 6.98
C THR A 190 6.28 0.03 6.84
N ALA A 191 5.30 -0.85 6.64
CA ALA A 191 3.88 -0.56 6.73
C ALA A 191 3.25 -1.58 7.68
N GLU A 192 1.92 -1.55 7.78
CA GLU A 192 1.16 -2.36 8.71
C GLU A 192 1.33 -3.85 8.44
N ASP A 193 1.33 -4.28 7.17
CA ASP A 193 1.40 -5.69 6.79
C ASP A 193 2.79 -6.18 6.34
N GLN A 194 3.73 -5.28 6.00
CA GLN A 194 5.01 -5.62 5.36
C GLN A 194 6.18 -4.70 5.75
N THR A 195 7.40 -5.20 5.52
CA THR A 195 8.64 -4.39 5.45
C THR A 195 9.36 -4.76 4.16
N ALA A 196 9.77 -3.76 3.37
CA ALA A 196 10.43 -3.97 2.09
C ALA A 196 11.72 -3.16 1.97
N PHE A 197 12.75 -3.75 1.38
CA PHE A 197 14.03 -3.13 1.06
C PHE A 197 14.23 -3.18 -0.45
N PHE A 198 14.62 -2.07 -1.06
CA PHE A 198 14.74 -2.01 -2.52
C PHE A 198 15.79 -1.02 -2.99
N TYR A 199 16.40 -1.34 -4.12
CA TYR A 199 17.33 -0.49 -4.85
C TYR A 199 17.57 -1.05 -6.25
N SER A 200 18.22 -0.24 -7.10
CA SER A 200 18.71 -0.69 -8.39
C SER A 200 20.23 -0.56 -8.49
N LEU A 201 20.87 -1.45 -9.24
CA LEU A 201 22.31 -1.45 -9.53
C LEU A 201 22.55 -1.76 -11.01
N PRO A 202 23.74 -1.43 -11.56
CA PRO A 202 24.18 -1.93 -12.87
C PRO A 202 24.19 -3.46 -12.94
N SER A 203 23.89 -4.05 -14.10
CA SER A 203 23.74 -5.51 -14.24
C SER A 203 24.97 -6.34 -13.86
N ASN A 204 26.17 -5.78 -13.96
CA ASN A 204 27.40 -6.42 -13.48
C ASN A 204 27.59 -6.44 -11.95
N LYS A 205 26.60 -5.98 -11.16
CA LYS A 205 26.64 -5.93 -9.68
C LYS A 205 25.64 -6.89 -8.99
N VAL A 206 24.99 -7.79 -9.71
CA VAL A 206 24.05 -8.78 -9.13
C VAL A 206 24.69 -9.60 -8.02
N GLU A 207 25.95 -10.05 -8.17
CA GLU A 207 26.64 -10.82 -7.12
C GLU A 207 26.99 -9.97 -5.88
N LEU A 208 27.28 -8.68 -6.07
CA LEU A 208 27.44 -7.73 -4.96
C LEU A 208 26.12 -7.57 -4.19
N TRP A 209 25.00 -7.43 -4.89
CA TRP A 209 23.68 -7.39 -4.27
C TRP A 209 23.41 -8.66 -3.46
N MET A 210 23.62 -9.83 -4.05
CA MET A 210 23.44 -11.13 -3.39
C MET A 210 24.30 -11.26 -2.12
N ALA A 211 25.55 -10.81 -2.17
CA ALA A 211 26.45 -10.81 -1.02
C ALA A 211 25.99 -9.85 0.09
N LEU A 212 25.73 -8.59 -0.24
CA LEU A 212 25.33 -7.56 0.72
C LEU A 212 23.97 -7.84 1.37
N GLU A 213 22.98 -8.18 0.55
CA GLU A 213 21.60 -8.34 1.00
C GLU A 213 21.44 -9.62 1.81
N SER A 214 21.96 -10.77 1.35
CA SER A 214 21.85 -12.02 2.11
C SER A 214 22.55 -11.97 3.47
N GLU A 215 23.65 -11.22 3.59
CA GLU A 215 24.41 -11.10 4.85
C GLU A 215 23.61 -10.32 5.91
N ARG A 216 22.78 -9.35 5.52
CA ARG A 216 21.85 -8.64 6.43
C ARG A 216 20.79 -9.55 7.05
N PHE A 217 20.42 -10.64 6.37
CA PHE A 217 19.45 -11.63 6.86
C PHE A 217 20.14 -12.85 7.51
N LEU A 218 21.43 -13.05 7.27
CA LEU A 218 22.23 -14.12 7.87
C LEU A 218 22.83 -13.71 9.22
N HIS A 219 23.54 -12.57 9.26
CA HIS A 219 24.35 -12.11 10.39
C HIS A 219 24.18 -10.61 10.70
N PRO A 220 22.95 -10.09 10.89
CA PRO A 220 22.75 -8.69 11.25
C PRO A 220 23.31 -8.37 12.64
N VAL A 221 23.90 -7.19 12.75
CA VAL A 221 24.33 -6.59 14.02
C VAL A 221 23.51 -5.34 14.25
N LEU A 222 22.65 -5.39 15.28
CA LEU A 222 21.81 -4.27 15.70
C LEU A 222 22.63 -3.20 16.47
N ARG A 223 23.80 -2.82 15.94
CA ARG A 223 24.63 -1.72 16.45
C ARG A 223 23.87 -0.40 16.35
N GLU A 224 24.20 0.58 17.19
CA GLU A 224 23.50 1.87 17.24
C GLU A 224 22.00 1.78 17.62
N MET A 225 21.44 0.61 17.95
CA MET A 225 20.00 0.42 18.20
C MET A 225 19.39 1.45 19.15
N TYR A 226 20.07 1.79 20.24
CA TYR A 226 19.59 2.80 21.18
C TYR A 226 19.69 4.25 20.67
N LYS A 227 20.62 4.53 19.74
CA LYS A 227 20.74 5.82 19.04
C LYS A 227 19.68 5.98 17.97
N GLU A 228 19.38 4.92 17.21
CA GLU A 228 18.23 4.90 16.29
C GLU A 228 16.90 4.99 17.03
N ARG A 229 16.80 4.45 18.25
CA ARG A 229 15.60 4.59 19.08
C ARG A 229 15.30 6.03 19.46
N ASP A 230 16.34 6.86 19.68
CA ASP A 230 16.16 8.29 19.88
C ASP A 230 15.72 8.98 18.56
N VAL A 231 16.24 8.56 17.40
CA VAL A 231 15.80 9.04 16.07
C VAL A 231 14.34 8.69 15.79
N VAL A 232 13.90 7.46 16.08
CA VAL A 232 12.51 7.02 15.94
C VAL A 232 11.57 7.74 16.92
N ALA A 233 12.05 8.06 18.13
CA ALA A 233 11.31 8.91 19.06
C ALA A 233 11.14 10.36 18.53
N GLU A 234 12.18 10.96 17.94
CA GLU A 234 12.05 12.26 17.27
C GLU A 234 11.16 12.18 16.03
N GLU A 235 11.19 11.07 15.28
CA GLU A 235 10.27 10.88 14.17
C GLU A 235 8.82 10.82 14.64
N ARG A 236 8.51 10.07 15.71
CA ARG A 236 7.16 10.07 16.30
C ARG A 236 6.75 11.47 16.73
N ARG A 237 7.64 12.24 17.37
CA ARG A 237 7.38 13.64 17.75
C ARG A 237 6.98 14.46 16.54
N MET A 238 7.79 14.44 15.47
CA MET A 238 7.57 15.23 14.26
C MET A 238 6.37 14.78 13.42
N ARG A 239 6.16 13.47 13.25
CA ARG A 239 5.13 12.91 12.36
C ARG A 239 3.76 12.76 13.02
N VAL A 240 3.73 12.53 14.33
CA VAL A 240 2.49 12.32 15.10
C VAL A 240 2.29 13.44 16.12
N GLU A 241 3.12 13.52 17.15
CA GLU A 241 2.78 14.29 18.37
C GLU A 241 2.70 15.80 18.13
N SER A 242 3.51 16.37 17.23
CA SER A 242 3.46 17.78 16.81
C SER A 242 2.65 18.04 15.53
N ASN A 243 2.11 17.00 14.90
CA ASN A 243 1.38 17.12 13.63
C ASN A 243 -0.13 16.88 13.87
N PRO A 244 -1.00 17.90 13.69
CA PRO A 244 -2.44 17.75 13.92
C PRO A 244 -3.07 16.59 13.12
N VAL A 245 -2.67 16.41 11.85
CA VAL A 245 -3.17 15.31 11.00
C VAL A 245 -2.63 13.96 11.49
N GLY A 246 -1.38 13.92 11.97
CA GLY A 246 -0.78 12.73 12.57
C GLY A 246 -1.57 12.25 13.79
N ARG A 247 -1.86 13.14 14.74
CA ARG A 247 -2.71 12.84 15.91
C ARG A 247 -4.12 12.40 15.49
N LEU A 248 -4.74 13.11 14.55
CA LEU A 248 -6.09 12.77 14.07
C LEU A 248 -6.17 11.34 13.51
N ILE A 249 -5.15 10.90 12.78
CA ILE A 249 -5.11 9.55 12.20
C ILE A 249 -4.82 8.48 13.27
N GLU A 250 -3.96 8.76 14.26
CA GLU A 250 -3.71 7.84 15.39
C GLU A 250 -5.00 7.63 16.23
N GLU A 251 -5.72 8.71 16.55
CA GLU A 251 -7.02 8.62 17.24
C GLU A 251 -8.08 7.91 16.38
N PHE A 252 -8.16 8.24 15.08
CA PHE A 252 -9.09 7.58 14.15
C PHE A 252 -8.89 6.05 14.09
N LEU A 253 -7.65 5.58 14.01
CA LEU A 253 -7.34 4.15 13.96
C LEU A 253 -7.57 3.46 15.31
N THR A 254 -7.15 4.09 16.41
CA THR A 254 -7.38 3.58 17.78
C THR A 254 -8.87 3.47 18.09
N MET A 255 -9.68 4.40 17.58
CA MET A 255 -11.14 4.37 17.67
C MET A 255 -11.78 3.36 16.69
N ALA A 256 -11.21 3.14 15.50
CA ALA A 256 -11.74 2.21 14.52
C ALA A 256 -11.54 0.73 14.91
N TYR A 257 -10.38 0.37 15.45
CA TYR A 257 -10.05 -1.01 15.81
C TYR A 257 -9.96 -1.21 17.33
N THR A 258 -10.86 -2.02 17.86
CA THR A 258 -10.97 -2.35 19.29
C THR A 258 -10.25 -3.63 19.67
N ALA A 259 -9.90 -4.48 18.70
CA ALA A 259 -9.18 -5.74 18.93
C ALA A 259 -8.06 -6.00 17.91
N HIS A 260 -8.25 -5.66 16.63
CA HIS A 260 -7.24 -5.95 15.61
C HIS A 260 -6.01 -5.02 15.72
N PRO A 261 -4.77 -5.52 15.53
CA PRO A 261 -3.56 -4.68 15.64
C PRO A 261 -3.46 -3.47 14.69
N TYR A 262 -4.33 -3.34 13.69
CA TYR A 262 -4.46 -2.11 12.88
C TYR A 262 -4.84 -0.86 13.70
N GLY A 263 -5.30 -1.01 14.96
CA GLY A 263 -5.49 0.10 15.89
C GLY A 263 -4.22 0.56 16.62
N VAL A 264 -3.09 -0.13 16.44
CA VAL A 264 -1.80 0.24 17.05
C VAL A 264 -0.99 1.07 16.05
N PRO A 265 -0.45 2.25 16.42
CA PRO A 265 0.28 3.10 15.50
C PRO A 265 1.58 2.44 15.03
N GLY A 266 1.83 2.43 13.72
CA GLY A 266 2.96 1.71 13.13
C GLY A 266 4.36 2.20 13.53
N VAL A 267 4.48 3.47 13.93
CA VAL A 267 5.71 4.03 14.52
C VAL A 267 5.94 3.57 15.97
N GLY A 268 4.91 3.04 16.62
CA GLY A 268 4.88 2.66 18.04
C GLY A 268 4.41 3.78 18.96
N TYR A 269 3.94 3.43 20.16
CA TYR A 269 3.71 4.40 21.24
C TYR A 269 5.04 4.87 21.83
N MET A 270 5.15 6.15 22.21
CA MET A 270 6.39 6.71 22.81
C MET A 270 6.89 5.91 24.02
N SER A 271 5.98 5.38 24.84
CA SER A 271 6.31 4.49 25.97
C SER A 271 7.02 3.21 25.52
N ASP A 272 6.52 2.58 24.47
CA ASP A 272 7.03 1.31 23.94
C ASP A 272 8.36 1.53 23.23
N ILE A 273 8.46 2.61 22.42
CA ILE A 273 9.69 3.06 21.77
C ILE A 273 10.80 3.24 22.79
N GLN A 274 10.55 3.88 23.94
CA GLN A 274 11.57 4.06 24.98
C GLN A 274 11.88 2.78 25.80
N TYR A 275 11.09 1.72 25.62
CA TYR A 275 11.10 0.54 26.49
C TYR A 275 11.69 -0.72 25.86
N TYR A 276 11.49 -0.98 24.55
CA TYR A 276 12.12 -2.14 23.91
C TYR A 276 13.65 -2.04 23.92
N SER A 277 14.31 -3.20 23.99
CA SER A 277 15.76 -3.35 23.94
C SER A 277 16.20 -4.10 22.67
N ARG A 278 17.52 -4.17 22.47
CA ARG A 278 18.14 -5.02 21.44
C ARG A 278 17.71 -6.49 21.52
N LYS A 279 17.32 -6.99 22.70
CA LYS A 279 16.81 -8.35 22.90
C LYS A 279 15.46 -8.57 22.23
N GLU A 280 14.49 -7.69 22.45
CA GLU A 280 13.17 -7.79 21.81
C GLU A 280 13.30 -7.62 20.28
N ALA A 281 14.14 -6.69 19.81
CA ALA A 281 14.39 -6.49 18.38
C ALA A 281 15.02 -7.72 17.71
N ARG A 282 15.95 -8.40 18.40
CA ARG A 282 16.52 -9.67 17.95
C ARG A 282 15.48 -10.79 17.89
N ALA A 283 14.62 -10.91 18.91
CA ALA A 283 13.55 -11.92 18.92
C ALA A 283 12.54 -11.70 17.78
N PHE A 284 12.21 -10.43 17.49
CA PHE A 284 11.37 -10.06 16.34
C PHE A 284 12.01 -10.47 15.01
N PHE A 285 13.28 -10.13 14.79
CA PHE A 285 14.04 -10.57 13.62
C PHE A 285 14.09 -12.09 13.48
N GLU A 286 14.40 -12.80 14.57
CA GLU A 286 14.54 -14.26 14.56
C GLU A 286 13.23 -14.95 14.17
N LYS A 287 12.09 -14.44 14.64
CA LYS A 287 10.74 -14.92 14.31
C LYS A 287 10.33 -14.60 12.87
N TYR A 288 10.42 -13.35 12.44
CA TYR A 288 9.73 -12.88 11.22
C TYR A 288 10.59 -12.79 9.97
N TYR A 289 11.91 -12.67 10.09
CA TYR A 289 12.83 -12.50 8.96
C TYR A 289 13.53 -13.82 8.56
N GLY A 290 12.87 -14.94 8.83
CA GLY A 290 13.28 -16.26 8.36
C GLY A 290 12.99 -16.44 6.86
N PRO A 291 13.81 -17.20 6.09
CA PRO A 291 13.72 -17.19 4.63
C PRO A 291 12.35 -17.61 4.05
N ALA A 292 11.61 -18.49 4.73
CA ALA A 292 10.27 -18.90 4.30
C ALA A 292 9.19 -17.81 4.42
N ASN A 293 9.47 -16.70 5.13
CA ASN A 293 8.59 -15.53 5.24
C ASN A 293 9.03 -14.36 4.34
N LEU A 294 10.03 -14.59 3.47
CA LEU A 294 10.57 -13.60 2.55
C LEU A 294 10.20 -13.93 1.10
N THR A 295 10.02 -12.90 0.30
CA THR A 295 9.99 -12.98 -1.17
C THR A 295 11.00 -11.99 -1.74
N ILE A 296 11.76 -12.42 -2.73
CA ILE A 296 12.69 -11.56 -3.47
C ILE A 296 12.19 -11.45 -4.91
N ALA A 297 12.10 -10.23 -5.43
CA ALA A 297 11.88 -9.99 -6.85
C ALA A 297 13.08 -9.28 -7.48
N ILE A 298 13.54 -9.79 -8.62
CA ILE A 298 14.70 -9.31 -9.37
C ILE A 298 14.25 -9.07 -10.82
N VAL A 299 14.26 -7.82 -11.24
CA VAL A 299 13.75 -7.42 -12.56
C VAL A 299 14.78 -6.54 -13.26
N GLY A 300 15.13 -6.87 -14.50
CA GLY A 300 16.11 -6.11 -15.29
C GLY A 300 17.06 -6.98 -16.09
N ASP A 301 18.20 -6.41 -16.47
CA ASP A 301 19.21 -7.06 -17.30
C ASP A 301 19.97 -8.14 -16.51
N VAL A 302 19.41 -9.35 -16.46
CA VAL A 302 19.95 -10.53 -15.78
C VAL A 302 19.76 -11.79 -16.60
N ASN A 303 20.57 -12.82 -16.34
CA ASN A 303 20.23 -14.18 -16.73
C ASN A 303 19.66 -14.95 -15.53
N THR A 304 18.46 -15.50 -15.68
CA THR A 304 17.73 -16.22 -14.63
C THR A 304 18.52 -17.40 -14.06
N LYS A 305 19.25 -18.14 -14.91
CA LYS A 305 20.02 -19.31 -14.45
C LYS A 305 21.19 -18.90 -13.56
N ASP A 306 21.80 -17.74 -13.84
CA ASP A 306 22.90 -17.22 -13.03
C ASP A 306 22.40 -16.56 -11.75
N VAL A 307 21.26 -15.87 -11.80
CA VAL A 307 20.55 -15.37 -10.61
C VAL A 307 20.21 -16.51 -9.65
N ILE A 308 19.68 -17.64 -10.15
CA ILE A 308 19.35 -18.81 -9.32
C ILE A 308 20.61 -19.42 -8.69
N LYS A 309 21.70 -19.62 -9.44
CA LYS A 309 22.97 -20.12 -8.87
C LYS A 309 23.50 -19.21 -7.77
N LEU A 310 23.45 -17.89 -7.98
CA LEU A 310 23.87 -16.91 -6.98
C LEU A 310 22.95 -16.95 -5.75
N ALA A 311 21.64 -17.09 -5.94
CA ALA A 311 20.70 -17.24 -4.84
C ALA A 311 20.97 -18.51 -4.00
N GLU A 312 21.19 -19.66 -4.63
CA GLU A 312 21.58 -20.89 -3.95
C GLU A 312 22.90 -20.71 -3.15
N LYS A 313 23.89 -20.03 -3.76
CA LYS A 313 25.19 -19.74 -3.13
C LYS A 313 25.10 -18.79 -1.93
N TYR A 314 24.31 -17.72 -2.03
CA TYR A 314 24.28 -16.62 -1.05
C TYR A 314 23.13 -16.75 -0.06
N TRP A 315 21.89 -16.87 -0.54
CA TRP A 315 20.70 -16.97 0.27
C TRP A 315 20.43 -18.38 0.80
N GLY A 316 20.85 -19.42 0.05
CA GLY A 316 20.73 -20.82 0.49
C GLY A 316 21.51 -21.17 1.77
N ARG A 317 22.44 -20.30 2.19
CA ARG A 317 23.20 -20.40 3.45
C ARG A 317 22.35 -20.13 4.69
N ILE A 318 21.25 -19.38 4.55
CA ILE A 318 20.42 -18.96 5.69
C ILE A 318 19.59 -20.17 6.16
N PRO A 319 19.63 -20.55 7.45
CA PRO A 319 18.85 -21.66 7.96
C PRO A 319 17.34 -21.49 7.70
N TYR A 320 16.67 -22.59 7.35
CA TYR A 320 15.21 -22.63 7.31
C TYR A 320 14.63 -22.22 8.66
N ARG A 321 13.63 -21.34 8.63
CA ARG A 321 12.68 -21.11 9.73
C ARG A 321 11.29 -21.09 9.10
N PRO A 322 10.26 -21.65 9.76
CA PRO A 322 8.89 -21.59 9.24
C PRO A 322 8.42 -20.13 9.17
N ALA A 323 7.53 -19.84 8.23
CA ALA A 323 6.82 -18.56 8.22
C ALA A 323 5.91 -18.50 9.46
N PRO A 324 5.83 -17.36 10.16
CA PRO A 324 4.90 -17.19 11.28
C PRO A 324 3.44 -17.33 10.85
N ASP A 325 2.60 -17.80 11.77
CA ASP A 325 1.16 -17.84 11.57
C ASP A 325 0.58 -16.43 11.35
N ARG A 326 -0.49 -16.34 10.56
CA ARG A 326 -1.28 -15.12 10.45
C ARG A 326 -1.92 -14.75 11.79
N ILE A 327 -2.17 -13.47 11.99
CA ILE A 327 -2.89 -12.96 13.17
C ILE A 327 -4.29 -13.59 13.20
N ALA A 328 -4.58 -14.27 14.32
CA ALA A 328 -5.86 -14.93 14.55
C ALA A 328 -6.95 -14.00 15.11
N THR A 329 -6.55 -12.85 15.65
CA THR A 329 -7.49 -11.81 16.10
C THR A 329 -8.21 -11.22 14.90
N VAL A 330 -9.54 -11.15 14.98
CA VAL A 330 -10.40 -10.49 13.98
C VAL A 330 -11.09 -9.32 14.67
N GLU A 331 -11.22 -8.17 14.00
CA GLU A 331 -11.96 -7.04 14.56
C GLU A 331 -13.44 -7.42 14.73
N PRO A 332 -14.05 -7.26 15.92
CA PRO A 332 -15.47 -7.49 16.10
C PRO A 332 -16.30 -6.51 15.25
N PRO A 333 -17.46 -6.92 14.71
CA PRO A 333 -18.33 -6.02 13.95
C PRO A 333 -18.69 -4.76 14.74
N GLN A 334 -18.47 -3.61 14.14
CA GLN A 334 -18.79 -2.32 14.75
C GLN A 334 -20.30 -2.16 14.93
N ALA A 335 -20.73 -1.85 16.15
CA ALA A 335 -22.15 -1.84 16.53
C ALA A 335 -22.84 -0.47 16.38
N GLY A 336 -22.11 0.59 16.06
CA GLY A 336 -22.59 1.97 16.04
C GLY A 336 -21.54 2.94 15.55
N GLU A 337 -21.96 4.12 15.09
CA GLU A 337 -21.04 5.19 14.66
C GLU A 337 -20.10 5.58 15.82
N ARG A 338 -18.80 5.68 15.53
CA ARG A 338 -17.79 6.21 16.46
C ARG A 338 -17.31 7.57 15.94
N ARG A 339 -17.14 8.56 16.83
CA ARG A 339 -16.81 9.94 16.46
C ARG A 339 -15.83 10.58 17.45
N GLU A 340 -14.82 11.25 16.92
CA GLU A 340 -13.87 12.10 17.66
C GLU A 340 -13.81 13.50 17.03
N VAL A 341 -13.62 14.54 17.86
CA VAL A 341 -13.55 15.95 17.42
C VAL A 341 -12.45 16.65 18.21
N ILE A 342 -11.40 17.07 17.51
CA ILE A 342 -10.26 17.79 18.06
C ILE A 342 -10.44 19.29 17.72
N ASP A 343 -10.51 20.15 18.73
CA ASP A 343 -10.57 21.60 18.52
C ASP A 343 -9.16 22.21 18.71
N GLU A 344 -8.56 22.78 17.66
CA GLU A 344 -7.20 23.32 17.68
C GLU A 344 -6.99 24.46 16.67
N SER A 345 -6.03 25.36 16.90
CA SER A 345 -5.61 26.36 15.90
C SER A 345 -4.80 25.71 14.76
N SER A 346 -5.50 25.07 13.82
CA SER A 346 -4.90 24.48 12.62
C SER A 346 -5.92 24.42 11.46
N GLN A 347 -5.48 23.96 10.29
CA GLN A 347 -6.37 23.77 9.13
C GLN A 347 -7.44 22.71 9.47
N PRO A 348 -8.74 23.00 9.29
CA PRO A 348 -9.78 21.99 9.48
C PRO A 348 -9.57 20.78 8.57
N VAL A 349 -9.76 19.60 9.15
CA VAL A 349 -9.67 18.30 8.46
C VAL A 349 -10.84 17.43 8.89
N TYR A 350 -11.44 16.76 7.92
CA TYR A 350 -12.47 15.75 8.13
C TYR A 350 -11.97 14.41 7.59
N VAL A 351 -12.15 13.34 8.36
CA VAL A 351 -11.89 11.96 7.95
C VAL A 351 -13.10 11.11 8.35
N CYS A 352 -13.58 10.28 7.42
CA CYS A 352 -14.50 9.20 7.75
C CYS A 352 -14.11 7.92 7.04
N GLY A 353 -14.41 6.78 7.66
CA GLY A 353 -14.19 5.49 7.03
C GLY A 353 -15.14 4.41 7.53
N TRP A 354 -15.17 3.32 6.78
CA TRP A 354 -16.00 2.15 7.01
C TRP A 354 -15.18 0.87 6.89
N HIS A 355 -15.38 -0.09 7.78
CA HIS A 355 -14.68 -1.38 7.67
C HIS A 355 -15.12 -2.13 6.41
N ILE A 356 -14.14 -2.70 5.72
CA ILE A 356 -14.27 -3.49 4.49
C ILE A 356 -13.45 -4.77 4.64
N PRO A 357 -13.77 -5.84 3.89
CA PRO A 357 -12.96 -7.06 3.90
C PRO A 357 -11.57 -6.83 3.28
N GLU A 358 -10.70 -7.81 3.49
CA GLU A 358 -9.31 -7.84 3.01
C GLU A 358 -9.21 -7.82 1.47
N ALA A 359 -8.02 -7.51 0.94
CA ALA A 359 -7.82 -7.32 -0.49
C ALA A 359 -8.15 -8.56 -1.36
N THR A 360 -8.05 -9.77 -0.81
CA THR A 360 -8.38 -11.02 -1.50
C THR A 360 -9.89 -11.27 -1.63
N HIS A 361 -10.73 -10.56 -0.88
CA HIS A 361 -12.17 -10.82 -0.82
C HIS A 361 -12.87 -10.54 -2.17
N PRO A 362 -13.85 -11.36 -2.60
CA PRO A 362 -14.55 -11.19 -3.89
C PRO A 362 -15.17 -9.81 -4.13
N ASP A 363 -15.61 -9.12 -3.08
CA ASP A 363 -16.20 -7.77 -3.18
C ASP A 363 -15.18 -6.65 -3.39
N ARG A 364 -13.88 -6.88 -3.15
CA ARG A 364 -12.87 -5.82 -3.15
C ARG A 364 -12.81 -5.01 -4.46
N PRO A 365 -12.84 -5.61 -5.67
CA PRO A 365 -12.89 -4.87 -6.94
C PRO A 365 -14.10 -3.94 -7.06
N ALA A 366 -15.26 -4.31 -6.50
CA ALA A 366 -16.45 -3.47 -6.50
C ALA A 366 -16.34 -2.33 -5.48
N ILE A 367 -15.69 -2.57 -4.33
CA ILE A 367 -15.38 -1.55 -3.31
C ILE A 367 -14.35 -0.54 -3.87
N ASP A 368 -13.32 -1.01 -4.56
CA ASP A 368 -12.31 -0.16 -5.19
C ASP A 368 -12.93 0.70 -6.30
N ALA A 369 -13.83 0.10 -7.11
CA ALA A 369 -14.61 0.83 -8.10
C ALA A 369 -15.55 1.88 -7.49
N MET A 370 -16.25 1.53 -6.40
CA MET A 370 -17.08 2.45 -5.61
C MET A 370 -16.26 3.65 -5.12
N MET A 371 -15.07 3.42 -4.57
CA MET A 371 -14.20 4.47 -4.05
C MET A 371 -13.55 5.31 -5.17
N ASP A 372 -13.18 4.71 -6.30
CA ASP A 372 -12.69 5.45 -7.47
C ASP A 372 -13.75 6.42 -8.02
N TYR A 373 -15.01 5.96 -8.12
CA TYR A 373 -16.12 6.82 -8.50
C TYR A 373 -16.41 7.95 -7.49
N LEU A 374 -16.50 7.61 -6.20
CA LEU A 374 -16.85 8.57 -5.15
C LEU A 374 -15.78 9.64 -4.97
N ALA A 375 -14.52 9.25 -4.83
CA ALA A 375 -13.50 10.10 -4.20
C ALA A 375 -12.10 10.12 -4.86
N GLN A 376 -11.78 9.24 -5.83
CA GLN A 376 -10.42 9.25 -6.42
C GLN A 376 -10.25 10.24 -7.57
N GLY A 377 -9.27 11.13 -7.40
CA GLY A 377 -8.83 12.06 -8.44
C GLY A 377 -9.87 13.13 -8.83
N ARG A 378 -9.50 13.95 -9.80
CA ARG A 378 -10.24 15.18 -10.18
C ARG A 378 -11.54 14.92 -10.98
N THR A 379 -11.84 13.67 -11.29
CA THR A 379 -13.03 13.25 -12.05
C THR A 379 -14.10 12.58 -11.19
N SER A 380 -13.80 12.29 -9.91
CA SER A 380 -14.73 11.70 -8.96
C SER A 380 -15.95 12.58 -8.66
N LEU A 381 -17.00 11.98 -8.12
CA LEU A 381 -18.24 12.66 -7.77
C LEU A 381 -18.00 13.76 -6.73
N LEU A 382 -17.33 13.43 -5.62
CA LEU A 382 -17.11 14.36 -4.52
C LEU A 382 -16.16 15.49 -4.90
N TYR A 383 -15.14 15.26 -5.73
CA TYR A 383 -14.27 16.33 -6.21
C TYR A 383 -15.02 17.36 -7.06
N LYS A 384 -15.89 16.91 -7.98
CA LYS A 384 -16.74 17.83 -8.76
C LYS A 384 -17.67 18.62 -7.84
N ARG A 385 -18.41 17.91 -6.98
CA ARG A 385 -19.43 18.49 -6.09
C ARG A 385 -18.85 19.48 -5.07
N LEU A 386 -17.90 19.04 -4.24
CA LEU A 386 -17.41 19.84 -3.12
C LEU A 386 -16.35 20.88 -3.54
N VAL A 387 -15.47 20.58 -4.51
CA VAL A 387 -14.34 21.46 -4.87
C VAL A 387 -14.65 22.35 -6.08
N LYS A 388 -15.34 21.84 -7.11
CA LYS A 388 -15.59 22.61 -8.36
C LYS A 388 -16.90 23.37 -8.35
N GLU A 389 -17.98 22.71 -7.92
CA GLU A 389 -19.34 23.25 -7.97
C GLU A 389 -19.66 24.08 -6.72
N LYS A 390 -19.71 23.44 -5.54
CA LYS A 390 -20.05 24.10 -4.26
C LYS A 390 -18.91 24.90 -3.66
N LYS A 391 -17.65 24.53 -3.96
CA LYS A 391 -16.41 25.18 -3.48
C LYS A 391 -16.24 25.20 -1.95
N ILE A 392 -16.93 24.30 -1.25
CA ILE A 392 -16.88 24.17 0.22
C ILE A 392 -15.64 23.41 0.70
N ALA A 393 -14.94 22.69 -0.17
CA ALA A 393 -13.71 21.98 0.13
C ALA A 393 -12.54 22.50 -0.72
N ALA A 394 -11.39 22.73 -0.10
CA ALA A 394 -10.12 22.97 -0.79
C ALA A 394 -9.54 21.65 -1.33
N GLN A 395 -9.70 20.56 -0.57
CA GLN A 395 -9.26 19.22 -0.95
C GLN A 395 -10.31 18.18 -0.51
N ILE A 396 -10.45 17.14 -1.32
CA ILE A 396 -11.23 15.93 -1.03
C ILE A 396 -10.49 14.77 -1.70
N GLY A 397 -10.49 13.61 -1.03
CA GLY A 397 -9.98 12.36 -1.58
C GLY A 397 -10.53 11.17 -0.83
N GLY A 398 -10.26 9.97 -1.32
CA GLY A 398 -10.63 8.74 -0.64
C GLY A 398 -10.06 7.51 -1.35
N PHE A 399 -9.93 6.43 -0.59
CA PHE A 399 -9.25 5.20 -1.00
C PHE A 399 -9.72 4.03 -0.13
N SER A 400 -9.37 2.82 -0.54
CA SER A 400 -9.63 1.56 0.15
C SER A 400 -8.31 0.90 0.53
N GLY A 401 -8.31 0.09 1.60
CA GLY A 401 -7.10 -0.57 2.09
C GLY A 401 -6.33 0.24 3.11
N PHE A 402 -7.04 0.84 4.07
CA PHE A 402 -6.43 1.58 5.18
C PHE A 402 -6.67 0.88 6.53
N PRO A 403 -5.67 0.75 7.42
CA PRO A 403 -4.26 1.10 7.20
C PRO A 403 -3.51 0.02 6.40
N GLY A 404 -3.98 -1.23 6.42
CA GLY A 404 -3.47 -2.34 5.60
C GLY A 404 -4.51 -2.98 4.66
N ASP A 405 -4.06 -4.02 3.96
CA ASP A 405 -4.80 -4.75 2.91
C ASP A 405 -4.80 -6.28 3.12
N LYS A 406 -3.86 -6.82 3.91
CA LYS A 406 -3.71 -8.27 4.18
C LYS A 406 -4.87 -8.82 5.00
N TYR A 407 -5.40 -8.01 5.92
CA TYR A 407 -6.55 -8.30 6.78
C TYR A 407 -7.70 -7.32 6.48
N PRO A 408 -8.92 -7.52 7.04
CA PRO A 408 -10.01 -6.56 6.87
C PRO A 408 -9.60 -5.15 7.30
N GLY A 409 -9.70 -4.21 6.35
CA GLY A 409 -9.25 -2.83 6.47
C GLY A 409 -10.43 -1.85 6.44
N MET A 410 -10.18 -0.63 5.99
CA MET A 410 -11.20 0.42 5.80
C MET A 410 -11.21 0.99 4.38
N ALA A 411 -12.39 1.43 3.96
CA ALA A 411 -12.57 2.44 2.92
C ALA A 411 -12.67 3.81 3.61
N LEU A 412 -11.88 4.78 3.19
CA LEU A 412 -11.69 6.08 3.84
C LEU A 412 -11.96 7.23 2.85
N ILE A 413 -12.62 8.29 3.33
CA ILE A 413 -12.79 9.58 2.65
C ILE A 413 -12.25 10.67 3.58
N PHE A 414 -11.47 11.60 3.03
CA PHE A 414 -10.98 12.76 3.77
C PHE A 414 -11.29 14.06 3.01
N ALA A 415 -11.59 15.13 3.75
CA ALA A 415 -11.81 16.47 3.22
C ALA A 415 -11.01 17.51 4.01
N MET A 416 -10.63 18.60 3.34
CA MET A 416 -10.17 19.83 3.95
C MET A 416 -11.12 20.95 3.50
N PRO A 417 -11.97 21.49 4.39
CA PRO A 417 -12.84 22.61 4.09
C PRO A 417 -12.08 23.80 3.48
N ALA A 418 -12.74 24.49 2.56
CA ALA A 418 -12.27 25.77 2.04
C ALA A 418 -12.42 26.87 3.10
N LYS A 419 -11.68 27.97 2.94
CA LYS A 419 -11.74 29.10 3.88
C LYS A 419 -13.18 29.62 4.04
N GLY A 420 -13.68 29.65 5.27
CA GLY A 420 -15.05 30.07 5.60
C GLY A 420 -16.09 28.95 5.55
N HIS A 421 -15.67 27.70 5.33
CA HIS A 421 -16.51 26.50 5.37
C HIS A 421 -16.04 25.53 6.45
N THR A 422 -16.95 24.62 6.83
CA THR A 422 -16.84 23.73 7.98
C THR A 422 -16.70 22.26 7.60
N ASN A 423 -16.23 21.43 8.54
CA ASN A 423 -16.26 19.98 8.41
C ASN A 423 -17.69 19.45 8.24
N GLN A 424 -18.68 20.08 8.89
CA GLN A 424 -20.08 19.64 8.85
C GLN A 424 -20.73 19.85 7.47
N GLU A 425 -20.41 20.92 6.75
CA GLU A 425 -20.82 21.11 5.36
C GLU A 425 -20.24 20.01 4.45
N CYS A 426 -18.94 19.71 4.61
CA CYS A 426 -18.29 18.65 3.84
C CYS A 426 -18.90 17.28 4.15
N GLU A 427 -19.09 16.95 5.43
CA GLU A 427 -19.72 15.70 5.89
C GLU A 427 -21.12 15.51 5.30
N THR A 428 -21.95 16.57 5.32
CA THR A 428 -23.33 16.53 4.81
C THR A 428 -23.35 16.16 3.33
N GLU A 429 -22.47 16.75 2.53
CA GLU A 429 -22.35 16.47 1.10
C GLU A 429 -21.75 15.08 0.80
N ILE A 430 -20.81 14.62 1.62
CA ILE A 430 -20.24 13.27 1.53
C ILE A 430 -21.33 12.23 1.80
N PHE A 431 -22.10 12.37 2.88
CA PHE A 431 -23.16 11.43 3.21
C PHE A 431 -24.33 11.48 2.22
N ALA A 432 -24.68 12.65 1.68
CA ALA A 432 -25.65 12.76 0.59
C ALA A 432 -25.20 11.95 -0.64
N ALA A 433 -23.95 12.09 -1.09
CA ALA A 433 -23.42 11.33 -2.22
C ALA A 433 -23.35 9.81 -1.96
N VAL A 434 -23.10 9.39 -0.71
CA VAL A 434 -23.12 7.97 -0.31
C VAL A 434 -24.54 7.40 -0.36
N GLU A 435 -25.55 8.12 0.14
CA GLU A 435 -26.94 7.67 0.06
C GLU A 435 -27.49 7.72 -1.39
N GLU A 436 -27.08 8.69 -2.21
CA GLU A 436 -27.35 8.68 -3.66
C GLU A 436 -26.80 7.40 -4.31
N LEU A 437 -25.51 7.05 -4.07
CA LEU A 437 -24.90 5.84 -4.64
C LEU A 437 -25.57 4.53 -4.15
N LYS A 438 -26.14 4.55 -2.95
CA LYS A 438 -26.92 3.42 -2.42
C LYS A 438 -28.29 3.32 -3.08
N ASN A 439 -28.94 4.43 -3.41
CA ASN A 439 -30.29 4.40 -3.99
C ASN A 439 -30.26 4.24 -5.52
N ASP A 440 -29.39 4.98 -6.20
CA ASP A 440 -29.29 5.02 -7.66
C ASP A 440 -28.21 4.07 -8.18
N THR A 441 -28.49 3.38 -9.28
CA THR A 441 -27.51 2.49 -9.92
C THR A 441 -26.69 3.30 -10.92
N LEU A 442 -25.35 3.17 -10.87
CA LEU A 442 -24.47 3.88 -11.79
C LEU A 442 -24.76 3.53 -13.26
N ALA A 443 -24.65 4.53 -14.14
CA ALA A 443 -24.67 4.27 -15.57
C ALA A 443 -23.45 3.40 -15.95
N THR A 444 -23.65 2.40 -16.81
CA THR A 444 -22.58 1.50 -17.30
C THR A 444 -21.37 2.28 -17.83
N ALA A 445 -21.61 3.42 -18.49
CA ALA A 445 -20.56 4.29 -19.01
C ALA A 445 -19.64 4.91 -17.94
N GLU A 446 -20.06 5.04 -16.68
CA GLU A 446 -19.16 5.41 -15.59
C GLU A 446 -18.30 4.21 -15.16
N VAL A 447 -18.89 3.00 -15.11
CA VAL A 447 -18.14 1.77 -14.78
C VAL A 447 -17.06 1.46 -15.82
N GLU A 448 -17.33 1.68 -17.12
CA GLU A 448 -16.27 1.55 -18.14
C GLU A 448 -15.11 2.55 -17.94
N LYS A 449 -15.38 3.77 -17.44
CA LYS A 449 -14.33 4.74 -17.12
C LYS A 449 -13.49 4.29 -15.91
N ILE A 450 -14.12 3.68 -14.91
CA ILE A 450 -13.43 3.11 -13.74
C ILE A 450 -12.48 1.99 -14.20
N ARG A 451 -12.97 1.02 -14.98
CA ARG A 451 -12.15 -0.08 -15.54
C ARG A 451 -10.99 0.45 -16.38
N ALA A 452 -11.24 1.46 -17.22
CA ALA A 452 -10.21 2.10 -18.02
C ALA A 452 -9.12 2.79 -17.16
N ARG A 453 -9.50 3.45 -16.06
CA ARG A 453 -8.55 4.01 -15.08
C ARG A 453 -7.75 2.93 -14.37
N ALA A 454 -8.42 1.93 -13.80
CA ALA A 454 -7.77 0.83 -13.07
C ALA A 454 -6.71 0.12 -13.93
N LYS A 455 -7.04 -0.18 -15.19
CA LYS A 455 -6.11 -0.73 -16.18
C LYS A 455 -4.95 0.23 -16.50
N ALA A 456 -5.19 1.53 -16.63
CA ALA A 456 -4.12 2.50 -16.84
C ALA A 456 -3.17 2.56 -15.64
N SER A 457 -3.70 2.54 -14.40
CA SER A 457 -2.93 2.47 -13.17
C SER A 457 -2.08 1.19 -13.09
N PHE A 458 -2.67 0.03 -13.42
CA PHE A 458 -1.96 -1.25 -13.51
C PHE A 458 -0.78 -1.17 -14.48
N ILE A 459 -1.03 -0.80 -15.74
CA ILE A 459 0.02 -0.68 -16.77
C ILE A 459 1.09 0.33 -16.35
N ASN A 460 0.73 1.44 -15.70
CA ASN A 460 1.69 2.41 -15.19
C ASN A 460 2.59 1.84 -14.09
N GLY A 461 2.07 0.98 -13.20
CA GLY A 461 2.86 0.29 -12.17
C GLY A 461 3.91 -0.66 -12.74
N LEU A 462 3.65 -1.25 -13.91
CA LEU A 462 4.57 -2.19 -14.58
C LEU A 462 5.66 -1.50 -15.44
N LYS A 463 5.67 -0.16 -15.54
CA LYS A 463 6.60 0.58 -16.42
C LYS A 463 8.06 0.64 -15.96
N SER A 464 8.36 0.20 -14.76
CA SER A 464 9.73 0.19 -14.24
C SER A 464 10.06 -1.15 -13.60
N ASN A 465 11.33 -1.54 -13.68
CA ASN A 465 11.84 -2.78 -13.08
C ASN A 465 11.47 -2.87 -11.59
N GLN A 466 11.69 -1.79 -10.83
CA GLN A 466 11.32 -1.72 -9.42
C GLN A 466 9.79 -1.78 -9.20
N GLY A 467 8.99 -1.09 -10.02
CA GLY A 467 7.53 -1.11 -9.92
C GLY A 467 6.95 -2.51 -10.12
N MET A 468 7.44 -3.22 -11.16
CA MET A 468 7.14 -4.64 -11.39
C MET A 468 7.57 -5.50 -10.19
N ALA A 469 8.81 -5.37 -9.74
CA ALA A 469 9.34 -6.16 -8.62
C ALA A 469 8.51 -5.98 -7.33
N MET A 470 8.10 -4.75 -7.01
CA MET A 470 7.25 -4.45 -5.85
C MET A 470 5.85 -5.06 -5.98
N GLN A 471 5.24 -5.03 -7.17
CA GLN A 471 3.93 -5.66 -7.37
C GLN A 471 4.01 -7.19 -7.25
N LEU A 472 5.03 -7.82 -7.85
CA LEU A 472 5.25 -9.27 -7.72
C LEU A 472 5.36 -9.69 -6.25
N CYS A 473 6.16 -8.99 -5.45
CA CYS A 473 6.26 -9.25 -4.01
C CYS A 473 4.95 -8.99 -3.25
N ARG A 474 4.24 -7.88 -3.52
CA ARG A 474 2.95 -7.58 -2.87
C ARG A 474 1.89 -8.65 -3.14
N TYR A 475 1.75 -9.10 -4.39
CA TYR A 475 0.79 -10.16 -4.71
C TYR A 475 1.21 -11.52 -4.13
N GLN A 476 2.51 -11.86 -4.17
CA GLN A 476 3.03 -13.06 -3.51
C GLN A 476 2.76 -13.06 -2.00
N GLN A 477 2.82 -11.89 -1.35
CA GLN A 477 2.52 -11.74 0.07
C GLN A 477 1.01 -11.89 0.37
N ILE A 478 0.17 -11.10 -0.31
CA ILE A 478 -1.26 -10.99 0.00
C ILE A 478 -2.02 -12.26 -0.40
N TRP A 479 -1.71 -12.82 -1.57
CA TRP A 479 -2.41 -13.96 -2.15
C TRP A 479 -1.71 -15.30 -1.95
N GLY A 480 -0.41 -15.30 -1.62
CA GLY A 480 0.42 -16.50 -1.71
C GLY A 480 0.83 -16.88 -3.14
N ASP A 481 0.44 -16.09 -4.15
CA ASP A 481 0.70 -16.32 -5.57
C ASP A 481 0.79 -14.98 -6.32
N TRP A 482 1.97 -14.67 -6.87
CA TRP A 482 2.21 -13.46 -7.66
C TRP A 482 1.36 -13.38 -8.94
N ARG A 483 0.88 -14.52 -9.48
CA ARG A 483 0.11 -14.55 -10.75
C ARG A 483 -1.25 -13.85 -10.63
N GLN A 484 -1.79 -13.77 -9.40
CA GLN A 484 -3.04 -13.05 -9.13
C GLN A 484 -2.98 -11.57 -9.55
N MET A 485 -1.77 -10.99 -9.65
CA MET A 485 -1.54 -9.67 -10.24
C MET A 485 -2.16 -9.53 -11.64
N PHE A 486 -2.04 -10.56 -12.49
CA PHE A 486 -2.56 -10.53 -13.86
C PHE A 486 -4.07 -10.79 -13.91
N HIS A 487 -4.59 -11.61 -12.99
CA HIS A 487 -6.02 -11.91 -12.88
C HIS A 487 -6.84 -10.77 -12.25
N GLU A 488 -6.22 -9.84 -11.51
CA GLU A 488 -6.93 -8.72 -10.88
C GLU A 488 -7.71 -7.86 -11.88
N LEU A 489 -7.17 -7.65 -13.09
CA LEU A 489 -7.89 -6.93 -14.14
C LEU A 489 -9.15 -7.67 -14.62
N ASP A 490 -9.15 -9.01 -14.62
CA ASP A 490 -10.36 -9.78 -14.94
C ASP A 490 -11.39 -9.70 -13.81
N ARG A 491 -10.96 -9.57 -12.55
CA ARG A 491 -11.86 -9.30 -11.42
C ARG A 491 -12.50 -7.93 -11.56
N ILE A 492 -11.72 -6.90 -11.90
CA ILE A 492 -12.19 -5.52 -12.13
C ILE A 492 -13.11 -5.42 -13.36
N ASN A 493 -12.79 -6.13 -14.45
CA ASN A 493 -13.63 -6.17 -15.65
C ASN A 493 -15.01 -6.80 -15.41
N LYS A 494 -15.13 -7.70 -14.42
CA LYS A 494 -16.41 -8.34 -14.04
C LYS A 494 -17.32 -7.45 -13.19
N VAL A 495 -16.80 -6.37 -12.58
CA VAL A 495 -17.58 -5.47 -11.71
C VAL A 495 -18.74 -4.84 -12.50
N THR A 496 -19.97 -5.05 -12.04
CA THR A 496 -21.16 -4.43 -12.63
C THR A 496 -21.62 -3.20 -11.82
N PRO A 497 -22.47 -2.32 -12.40
CA PRO A 497 -23.12 -1.26 -11.62
C PRO A 497 -23.93 -1.78 -10.41
N ALA A 498 -24.50 -2.98 -10.51
CA ALA A 498 -25.25 -3.60 -9.43
C ALA A 498 -24.34 -4.04 -8.28
N ASP A 499 -23.12 -4.51 -8.58
CA ASP A 499 -22.12 -4.84 -7.55
C ASP A 499 -21.69 -3.61 -6.77
N ILE A 500 -21.43 -2.49 -7.46
CA ILE A 500 -21.08 -1.21 -6.81
C ILE A 500 -22.19 -0.75 -5.88
N GLN A 501 -23.45 -0.76 -6.33
CA GLN A 501 -24.58 -0.39 -5.46
C GLN A 501 -24.74 -1.37 -4.28
N ARG A 502 -24.53 -2.68 -4.51
CA ARG A 502 -24.61 -3.70 -3.46
C ARG A 502 -23.56 -3.46 -2.38
N VAL A 503 -22.28 -3.29 -2.73
CA VAL A 503 -21.22 -3.06 -1.74
C VAL A 503 -21.40 -1.72 -1.01
N ALA A 504 -21.91 -0.69 -1.69
CA ALA A 504 -22.29 0.56 -1.03
C ALA A 504 -23.37 0.35 0.04
N LYS A 505 -24.41 -0.46 -0.25
CA LYS A 505 -25.44 -0.84 0.74
C LYS A 505 -24.90 -1.69 1.88
N THR A 506 -23.97 -2.61 1.60
CA THR A 506 -23.40 -3.54 2.57
C THR A 506 -22.43 -2.86 3.54
N TYR A 507 -21.49 -2.06 3.05
CA TYR A 507 -20.36 -1.55 3.86
C TYR A 507 -20.55 -0.10 4.31
N LEU A 508 -21.12 0.79 3.48
CA LEU A 508 -21.29 2.22 3.79
C LEU A 508 -22.54 2.48 4.65
N THR A 509 -22.56 1.88 5.84
CA THR A 509 -23.65 2.00 6.83
C THR A 509 -23.21 2.86 8.02
N LYS A 510 -24.18 3.48 8.71
CA LYS A 510 -23.88 4.31 9.89
C LYS A 510 -23.24 3.51 11.03
N ASN A 511 -23.68 2.28 11.26
CA ASN A 511 -23.18 1.45 12.36
C ASN A 511 -21.74 0.95 12.11
N ASN A 512 -21.31 0.92 10.85
CA ASN A 512 -19.96 0.53 10.44
C ASN A 512 -19.04 1.75 10.19
N ARG A 513 -19.39 2.94 10.68
CA ARG A 513 -18.70 4.20 10.36
C ARG A 513 -17.89 4.74 11.54
N THR A 514 -16.65 5.11 11.27
CA THR A 514 -15.81 5.91 12.17
C THR A 514 -15.59 7.28 11.54
N VAL A 515 -15.67 8.35 12.33
CA VAL A 515 -15.45 9.74 11.90
C VAL A 515 -14.48 10.41 12.86
N ALA A 516 -13.48 11.11 12.34
CA ALA A 516 -12.61 11.98 13.14
C ALA A 516 -12.45 13.32 12.42
N MET A 517 -12.46 14.42 13.15
CA MET A 517 -12.22 15.74 12.57
C MET A 517 -11.40 16.67 13.46
N ILE A 518 -10.68 17.59 12.83
CA ILE A 518 -10.10 18.77 13.48
C ILE A 518 -10.94 19.98 13.09
N ASN A 519 -11.50 20.69 14.08
CA ASN A 519 -12.06 22.02 13.86
C ASN A 519 -11.01 23.09 14.16
N ASN A 520 -11.07 24.21 13.47
CA ASN A 520 -10.26 25.37 13.80
C ASN A 520 -10.90 26.16 14.95
N THR A 521 -10.17 26.42 16.03
CA THR A 521 -10.64 27.28 17.14
C THR A 521 -10.66 28.77 16.80
N GLU A 522 -10.05 29.18 15.67
CA GLU A 522 -9.94 30.59 15.24
C GLU A 522 -10.86 30.96 14.05
N SER A 523 -11.76 30.07 13.61
CA SER A 523 -12.62 30.28 12.43
C SER A 523 -14.02 30.82 12.75
#